data_AF-A0A4Y9NRG7-F1
#
_entry.id   AF-A0A4Y9NRG7-F1
#
_cell.length_a   1.000
_cell.length_b   1.000
_cell.length_c   1.000
_cell.angle_alpha   90.00
_cell.angle_beta   90.00
_cell.angle_gamma   90.00
#
_symmetry.space_group_name_H-M   'P 1'
#
loop_
_entity.id
_entity.type
_entity.pdbx_description
1 polymer ?
#
loop_
_entity_poly.entity_id
_entity_poly.type
_entity_poly.pdbx_seq_one_letter_code
_entity_poly.pdbx_strand_id
1 'polypeptide(L)' 'MVRWLYVLVVGGIVSGFTLLLITGRYINDGPVVITLTRSHGLHAGDLFVITGWAVAMAALVLLARGPDRVRST' A
#
# COMPACT_ATOMS: atom_id res chain seq x y z
N MET A 1 -17.23 12.02 9.44
CA MET A 1 -17.29 10.54 9.45
C MET A 1 -17.17 9.92 8.06
N VAL A 2 -17.94 10.36 7.06
CA VAL A 2 -17.91 9.79 5.69
C VAL A 2 -16.50 9.77 5.05
N ARG A 3 -15.69 10.83 5.23
CA ARG A 3 -14.29 10.86 4.75
C ARG A 3 -13.45 9.70 5.29
N TRP A 4 -13.60 9.37 6.56
CA TRP A 4 -12.87 8.27 7.19
C TRP A 4 -13.34 6.90 6.68
N LEU A 5 -14.63 6.76 6.36
CA LEU A 5 -15.14 5.55 5.70
C LEU A 5 -14.47 5.33 4.33
N TYR A 6 -14.36 6.38 3.51
CA TYR A 6 -13.65 6.27 2.23
C TYR A 6 -12.16 5.93 2.40
N VAL A 7 -11.51 6.53 3.40
CA VAL A 7 -10.11 6.22 3.72
C VAL A 7 -9.94 4.76 4.11
N LEU A 8 -10.84 4.20 4.92
CA LEU A 8 -10.81 2.79 5.29
C LEU A 8 -11.06 1.87 4.09
N VAL A 9 -12.03 2.19 3.23
CA VAL A 9 -12.33 1.39 2.04
C VAL A 9 -11.14 1.40 1.06
N VAL A 10 -10.64 2.58 0.70
CA VAL A 10 -9.50 2.70 -0.22
C VAL A 10 -8.24 2.09 0.40
N GLY A 11 -7.99 2.35 1.69
CA GLY A 11 -6.87 1.77 2.40
C GLY A 11 -6.92 0.23 2.45
N GLY A 12 -8.12 -0.33 2.65
CA GLY A 12 -8.35 -1.77 2.60
C GLY A 12 -8.07 -2.37 1.22
N ILE A 13 -8.59 -1.75 0.16
CA ILE A 13 -8.37 -2.19 -1.22
C ILE A 13 -6.88 -2.17 -1.57
N VAL A 14 -6.20 -1.04 -1.32
CA VAL A 14 -4.77 -0.88 -1.61
C VAL A 14 -3.95 -1.91 -0.82
N SER A 15 -4.26 -2.14 0.46
CA SER A 15 -3.58 -3.15 1.28
C SER A 15 -3.84 -4.57 0.77
N GLY A 16 -5.05 -4.88 0.33
CA GLY A 16 -5.38 -6.18 -0.27
C GLY A 16 -4.56 -6.45 -1.54
N PHE A 17 -4.46 -5.47 -2.43
CA PHE A 17 -3.60 -5.58 -3.62
C PHE A 17 -2.12 -5.69 -3.28
N THR A 18 -1.63 -4.92 -2.31
CA THR A 18 -0.25 -5.06 -1.82
C THR A 18 0.03 -6.46 -1.31
N LEU A 19 -0.89 -7.05 -0.54
CA LEU A 19 -0.76 -8.43 -0.08
C LEU A 19 -0.76 -9.42 -1.24
N LEU A 20 -1.68 -9.28 -2.21
CA LEU A 20 -1.75 -10.16 -3.38
C LEU A 20 -0.49 -10.08 -4.24
N LEU A 21 0.12 -8.90 -4.35
CA LEU A 21 1.35 -8.70 -5.11
C LEU A 21 2.57 -9.29 -4.41
N ILE A 22 2.70 -9.11 -3.09
CA ILE A 22 3.82 -9.65 -2.30
C ILE A 22 3.70 -11.17 -2.15
N THR A 23 2.48 -11.70 -2.02
CA THR A 23 2.25 -13.15 -1.85
C THR A 23 2.10 -13.90 -3.17
N GLY A 24 1.93 -13.18 -4.27
CA GLY A 24 1.86 -13.74 -5.61
C GLY A 24 3.18 -14.41 -5.97
N ARG A 25 3.14 -15.69 -6.32
CA ARG A 25 4.31 -16.37 -6.88
C ARG A 25 4.49 -15.94 -8.32
N TYR A 26 5.28 -14.90 -8.58
CA TYR A 26 5.61 -14.50 -9.93
C TYR A 26 6.77 -15.35 -10.45
N ILE A 27 6.53 -16.06 -11.56
CA ILE A 27 7.52 -16.93 -12.22
C ILE A 27 8.69 -16.09 -12.81
N ASN A 28 8.52 -14.76 -12.92
CA ASN A 28 9.46 -13.81 -13.51
C ASN A 28 10.03 -12.80 -12.50
N ASP A 29 10.13 -13.16 -11.22
CA ASP A 29 10.66 -12.22 -10.26
C ASP A 29 12.15 -11.96 -10.48
N GLY A 30 12.48 -10.67 -10.60
CA GLY A 30 13.85 -10.19 -10.68
C GLY A 30 14.72 -10.60 -9.47
N PRO A 31 16.00 -10.22 -9.47
CA PRO A 31 16.96 -10.69 -8.47
C PRO A 31 16.43 -10.51 -7.05
N VAL A 32 16.56 -11.55 -6.24
CA VAL A 32 16.23 -11.53 -4.81
C VAL A 32 17.11 -10.47 -4.14
N VAL A 33 16.50 -9.49 -3.48
CA VAL A 33 17.23 -8.38 -2.84
C VAL A 33 17.43 -8.65 -1.36
N ILE A 34 16.47 -9.32 -0.70
CA ILE A 34 16.56 -9.68 0.73
C ILE A 34 16.03 -11.10 0.92
N THR A 35 16.84 -12.01 1.43
CA THR A 35 16.40 -13.38 1.75
C THR A 35 15.81 -13.43 3.17
N LEU A 36 14.49 -13.56 3.33
CA LEU A 36 13.85 -13.68 4.64
C LEU A 36 13.92 -15.11 5.21
N THR A 37 13.99 -16.15 4.38
CA THR A 37 14.13 -17.57 4.79
C THR A 37 14.74 -18.39 3.64
N ARG A 38 15.28 -19.60 3.91
CA ARG A 38 15.82 -20.53 2.88
C ARG A 38 14.87 -20.81 1.69
N SER A 39 13.57 -20.55 1.82
CA SER A 39 12.54 -20.80 0.80
C SER A 39 11.75 -19.55 0.36
N HIS A 40 11.99 -18.37 0.95
CA HIS A 40 11.29 -17.12 0.62
C HIS A 40 12.28 -15.95 0.60
N GLY A 41 12.52 -15.43 -0.59
CA GLY A 41 13.22 -14.16 -0.80
C GLY A 41 12.19 -13.06 -1.07
N LEU A 42 12.44 -11.88 -0.50
CA LEU A 42 11.77 -10.65 -0.88
C LEU A 42 12.45 -10.16 -2.16
N HIS A 43 11.67 -10.09 -3.23
CA HIS A 43 12.17 -9.68 -4.53
C HIS A 43 12.30 -8.16 -4.60
N ALA A 44 13.12 -7.64 -5.52
CA ALA A 44 13.24 -6.20 -5.75
C ALA A 44 11.86 -5.54 -5.98
N GLY A 45 10.95 -6.27 -6.63
CA GLY A 45 9.58 -5.85 -6.89
C GLY A 45 8.78 -5.59 -5.61
N ASP A 46 8.96 -6.41 -4.58
CA ASP A 46 8.23 -6.29 -3.31
C ASP A 46 8.60 -5.00 -2.58
N LEU A 47 9.87 -4.58 -2.66
CA LEU A 47 10.30 -3.33 -2.04
C LEU A 47 9.60 -2.12 -2.66
N PHE A 48 9.42 -2.13 -3.99
CA PHE A 48 8.66 -1.08 -4.68
C PHE A 48 7.19 -1.10 -4.26
N VAL A 49 6.58 -2.29 -4.18
CA VAL A 49 5.18 -2.47 -3.77
C VAL A 49 4.95 -2.00 -2.32
N ILE A 50 5.83 -2.37 -1.39
CA ILE A 50 5.75 -1.97 0.03
C ILE A 50 5.94 -0.45 0.17
N THR A 51 6.93 0.12 -0.54
CA THR A 51 7.19 1.55 -0.49
C THR A 51 6.03 2.36 -1.07
N GLY A 52 5.49 1.92 -2.22
CA GLY A 52 4.30 2.53 -2.83
C GLY A 52 3.08 2.46 -1.92
N TRP A 53 2.87 1.31 -1.26
CA TRP A 53 1.81 1.14 -0.25
C TRP A 53 1.97 2.11 0.92
N ALA A 54 3.17 2.24 1.49
CA ALA A 54 3.43 3.13 2.62
C ALA A 54 3.15 4.59 2.27
N VAL A 55 3.59 5.04 1.09
CA VAL A 55 3.31 6.39 0.57
C VAL A 55 1.82 6.60 0.37
N ALA A 56 1.10 5.61 -0.19
CA ALA A 56 -0.34 5.70 -0.37
C ALA A 56 -1.10 5.82 0.97
N MET A 57 -0.73 5.03 1.99
CA MET A 57 -1.32 5.13 3.33
C MET A 57 -1.03 6.49 3.97
N ALA A 58 0.19 7.00 3.86
CA ALA A 58 0.55 8.33 4.36
C ALA A 58 -0.29 9.43 3.69
N ALA A 59 -0.45 9.38 2.37
CA ALA A 59 -1.27 10.31 1.63
C ALA A 59 -2.74 10.26 2.05
N LEU A 60 -3.31 9.05 2.24
CA LEU A 60 -4.68 8.88 2.72
C LEU A 60 -4.87 9.46 4.12
N VAL A 61 -3.92 9.26 5.04
CA VAL A 61 -3.99 9.82 6.38
C VAL A 61 -3.88 11.35 6.36
N LEU A 62 -2.98 11.91 5.55
CA LEU A 62 -2.85 13.36 5.39
C LEU A 62 -4.14 13.96 4.81
N LEU A 63 -4.72 13.34 3.79
CA LEU A 63 -6.00 13.75 3.21
C LEU A 63 -7.15 13.66 4.24
N ALA A 64 -7.16 12.60 5.06
CA ALA A 64 -8.15 12.41 6.11
C ALA A 64 -8.06 13.44 7.24
N ARG A 65 -6.88 14.05 7.44
CA ARG A 65 -6.60 15.07 8.46
C ARG A 65 -6.81 16.50 7.97
N GLY A 66 -6.98 16.73 6.67
CA GLY A 66 -7.22 18.07 6.11
C GLY A 66 -8.48 18.73 6.72
N PRO A 67 -8.47 20.05 6.93
CA PRO A 67 -9.65 20.76 7.40
C PRO A 67 -10.80 20.62 6.41
N ASP A 68 -12.02 20.44 6.92
CA ASP A 68 -13.22 20.48 6.10
C ASP A 68 -13.32 21.89 5.50
N ARG A 69 -13.05 22.00 4.20
CA ARG A 69 -13.24 23.26 3.45
C ARG A 69 -14.75 23.50 3.37
N VAL A 70 -15.31 24.10 4.42
CA VAL A 70 -16.67 24.64 4.39
C VAL A 70 -16.67 25.69 3.28
N ARG A 71 -17.29 25.36 2.13
CA ARG A 71 -17.57 26.32 1.08
C ARG A 71 -18.60 27.30 1.63
N SER A 72 -18.16 28.49 2.04
CA SER A 72 -19.03 29.64 2.22
C SER A 72 -19.24 30.30 0.86
N THR A 73 -20.39 30.05 0.26
CA THR A 73 -20.99 30.86 -0.82
C THR A 73 -22.39 31.19 -0.40
#